data_AF-A0A4Y7LEA4-F1
#
_entry.id   AF-A0A4Y7LEA4-F1
#
_cell.length_a   1.000
_cell.length_b   1.000
_cell.length_c   1.000
_cell.angle_alpha   90.00
_cell.angle_beta   90.00
_cell.angle_gamma   90.00
#
_symmetry.space_group_name_H-M   'P 1'
#
loop_
_entity.id
_entity.type
_entity.pdbx_description
1 polymer ?
#
loop_
_entity_poly.entity_id
_entity_poly.type
_entity_poly.pdbx_seq_one_letter_code
_entity_poly.pdbx_strand_id
1 'polypeptide(L)'
;MLFIPTLNSIFFTNLPSQFSTQSPSQTPFPIRSLSSFQTPEFLPLRRKPFSVSSPNSLMEGSKLSSGEVHVIIGPMFAGKTTALLRRMLSEKDIGRNVAVVKSSKDTRYGLDSIVTHDGKKLPCWAMPDLSSFRAKLGDEAYEKLDVIGIDEAQFFDDLYDFCSKAADHDGKTIIVAGLDGDYLRRRFGSVLDIVPLADTVTKLTARCELCGKRAFFTLRKTGDTQTELVAGSDVYKPVCRQHYVDSPVVIEAARIVLDSLKVQSDPHVEPVPLALMKAGVDTITVSWGLNQSSTTGTDAEFKKIKVQLCFAPILIVETEEELLKDKTCQFLIVAKPYIAGEENFTWTIKRNIPSATYFVRAYAFSSEDHEVAFGQSTDANLFTIQAITGRHASIDICAGVFSAFCVVTLFVFFFLEKRKKA
;
A
#
# COMPACT_ATOMS: atom_id res chain seq x y z
N MET A 1 -28.66 -12.14 19.18
CA MET A 1 -27.30 -11.55 19.13
C MET A 1 -26.46 -12.22 20.22
N LEU A 2 -25.45 -13.02 19.84
CA LEU A 2 -24.57 -13.67 20.80
C LEU A 2 -23.61 -12.62 21.35
N PHE A 3 -23.63 -12.47 22.67
CA PHE A 3 -22.72 -11.62 23.42
C PHE A 3 -21.54 -12.47 23.91
N ILE A 4 -20.33 -11.93 23.88
CA ILE A 4 -19.12 -12.56 24.44
C ILE A 4 -18.79 -11.78 25.73
N PRO A 5 -19.17 -12.24 26.93
CA PRO A 5 -19.25 -11.34 28.07
C PRO A 5 -17.93 -10.96 28.75
N THR A 6 -16.78 -11.63 28.55
CA THR A 6 -15.57 -11.23 29.28
C THR A 6 -14.25 -11.40 28.51
N LEU A 7 -13.62 -10.26 28.22
CA LEU A 7 -12.27 -9.94 28.68
C LEU A 7 -12.47 -8.65 29.51
N ASN A 8 -12.63 -8.77 30.84
CA ASN A 8 -12.74 -7.70 31.84
C ASN A 8 -13.67 -6.48 31.53
N SER A 9 -14.91 -6.57 32.02
CA SER A 9 -15.94 -5.55 32.34
C SER A 9 -15.71 -4.04 32.05
N ILE A 10 -16.70 -3.34 31.46
CA ILE A 10 -17.46 -2.16 32.01
C ILE A 10 -18.55 -1.64 31.03
N PHE A 11 -19.64 -1.14 31.62
CA PHE A 11 -20.97 -0.79 31.10
C PHE A 11 -21.12 0.56 30.38
N PHE A 12 -22.19 0.67 29.58
CA PHE A 12 -22.69 1.87 28.86
C PHE A 12 -23.61 2.75 29.74
N THR A 13 -23.54 4.07 29.55
CA THR A 13 -24.63 5.02 29.86
C THR A 13 -25.35 5.45 28.58
N ASN A 14 -26.69 5.48 28.65
CA ASN A 14 -27.62 5.82 27.57
C ASN A 14 -27.41 7.21 26.94
N LEU A 15 -27.64 7.32 25.63
CA LEU A 15 -28.04 8.55 24.94
C LEU A 15 -29.56 8.58 24.79
N PRO A 16 -30.25 9.73 24.97
CA PRO A 16 -31.55 9.96 24.38
C PRO A 16 -31.45 10.69 23.03
N SER A 17 -32.36 10.29 22.17
CA SER A 17 -32.82 10.91 20.92
C SER A 17 -33.06 12.43 20.98
N GLN A 18 -32.85 13.17 19.87
CA GLN A 18 -33.93 13.71 19.02
C GLN A 18 -33.43 14.68 17.92
N PHE A 19 -34.22 14.71 16.85
CA PHE A 19 -34.30 15.62 15.70
C PHE A 19 -33.90 17.09 15.94
N SER A 20 -33.30 17.73 14.93
CA SER A 20 -34.00 18.77 14.14
C SER A 20 -33.16 19.29 12.97
N THR A 21 -33.89 19.57 11.90
CA THR A 21 -33.53 20.30 10.68
C THR A 21 -33.21 21.77 10.94
N GLN A 22 -32.21 22.32 10.25
CA GLN A 22 -32.23 23.69 9.68
C GLN A 22 -31.02 23.97 8.77
N SER A 23 -31.31 24.37 7.53
CA SER A 23 -30.47 25.23 6.67
C SER A 23 -30.45 26.67 7.24
N PRO A 24 -29.48 27.56 6.93
CA PRO A 24 -29.55 28.30 5.64
C PRO A 24 -28.24 28.90 5.06
N SER A 25 -28.39 29.38 3.83
CA SER A 25 -27.86 30.63 3.27
C SER A 25 -26.53 30.65 2.49
N GLN A 26 -26.71 31.07 1.23
CA GLN A 26 -25.76 31.51 0.23
C GLN A 26 -25.35 32.98 0.46
N THR A 27 -24.30 33.41 -0.26
CA THR A 27 -24.13 34.65 -1.07
C THR A 27 -22.68 35.21 -0.96
N PRO A 28 -22.19 36.08 -1.89
CA PRO A 28 -21.18 35.71 -2.88
C PRO A 28 -20.02 36.74 -3.01
N PHE A 29 -19.26 36.67 -4.11
CA PHE A 29 -18.35 37.67 -4.73
C PHE A 29 -16.82 37.47 -4.56
N PRO A 30 -15.96 37.97 -5.49
CA PRO A 30 -16.16 38.18 -6.92
C PRO A 30 -15.06 37.59 -7.82
N ILE A 31 -15.41 37.46 -9.10
CA ILE A 31 -14.57 37.13 -10.24
C ILE A 31 -13.65 38.32 -10.56
N ARG A 32 -12.35 38.06 -10.79
CA ARG A 32 -11.48 38.94 -11.57
C ARG A 32 -10.89 38.16 -12.75
N SER A 33 -11.23 38.66 -13.92
CA SER A 33 -10.68 38.33 -15.22
C SER A 33 -9.19 38.63 -15.31
N LEU A 34 -8.40 37.71 -15.88
CA LEU A 34 -7.20 38.09 -16.62
C LEU A 34 -7.01 37.14 -17.81
N SER A 35 -6.68 37.79 -18.90
CA SER A 35 -6.67 37.35 -20.28
C SER A 35 -5.46 36.50 -20.67
N SER A 36 -5.66 35.75 -21.76
CA SER A 36 -4.69 35.34 -22.78
C SER A 36 -3.50 34.50 -22.34
N PHE A 37 -3.62 33.18 -22.47
CA PHE A 37 -2.48 32.29 -22.71
C PHE A 37 -2.51 31.80 -24.15
N GLN A 38 -1.49 32.20 -24.90
CA GLN A 38 -1.23 31.80 -26.28
C GLN A 38 -0.81 30.32 -26.30
N THR A 39 -1.46 29.54 -27.17
CA THR A 39 -1.02 28.20 -27.54
C THR A 39 0.21 28.31 -28.45
N PRO A 40 1.27 27.48 -28.27
CA PRO A 40 2.39 27.46 -29.20
C PRO A 40 1.98 26.78 -30.51
N GLU A 41 2.06 27.54 -31.60
CA GLU A 41 1.79 27.11 -32.98
C GLU A 41 2.72 25.97 -33.44
N PHE A 42 2.13 24.96 -34.09
CA PHE A 42 2.85 23.95 -34.85
C PHE A 42 3.19 24.49 -36.26
N LEU A 43 4.48 24.45 -36.63
CA LEU A 43 4.98 24.76 -37.96
C LEU A 43 4.51 23.69 -38.99
N PRO A 44 3.97 24.07 -40.16
CA PRO A 44 3.52 23.10 -41.15
C PRO A 44 4.71 22.55 -41.97
N LEU A 45 4.85 21.23 -41.99
CA LEU A 45 5.82 20.54 -42.85
C LEU A 45 5.30 20.39 -44.29
N ARG A 46 6.27 20.58 -45.18
CA ARG A 46 6.21 20.72 -46.64
C ARG A 46 5.88 19.41 -47.35
N ARG A 47 4.85 19.41 -48.20
CA ARG A 47 4.47 18.29 -49.10
C ARG A 47 5.52 18.03 -50.19
N LYS A 48 5.71 16.75 -50.56
CA LYS A 48 6.12 16.29 -51.89
C LYS A 48 5.29 15.08 -52.34
N PRO A 49 5.17 14.80 -53.66
CA PRO A 49 3.93 14.23 -54.22
C PRO A 49 4.09 12.85 -54.92
N PHE A 50 2.93 12.25 -55.26
CA PHE A 50 2.64 11.09 -56.15
C PHE A 50 3.07 9.69 -55.66
N SER A 51 2.29 8.60 -55.86
CA SER A 51 1.50 8.20 -57.03
C SER A 51 0.31 7.27 -56.70
N VAL A 52 -0.62 7.15 -57.66
CA VAL A 52 -1.94 6.48 -57.57
C VAL A 52 -1.95 5.17 -58.35
N SER A 53 -2.60 4.13 -57.80
CA SER A 53 -3.46 3.10 -58.45
C SER A 53 -3.56 1.87 -57.52
N SER A 54 -4.63 1.11 -57.33
CA SER A 54 -6.08 1.11 -57.65
C SER A 54 -6.70 0.00 -56.75
N PRO A 55 -8.02 -0.10 -56.60
CA PRO A 55 -8.66 -0.63 -55.40
C PRO A 55 -9.00 -2.13 -55.50
N ASN A 56 -8.91 -2.86 -54.38
CA ASN A 56 -9.79 -3.99 -54.13
C ASN A 56 -9.87 -4.34 -52.63
N SER A 57 -11.08 -4.14 -52.12
CA SER A 57 -11.78 -4.84 -51.05
C SER A 57 -11.00 -5.87 -50.21
N LEU A 58 -10.88 -5.57 -48.91
CA LEU A 58 -11.51 -6.28 -47.78
C LEU A 58 -10.91 -5.62 -46.53
N MET A 59 -11.69 -4.79 -45.84
CA MET A 59 -11.21 -4.13 -44.63
C MET A 59 -11.02 -5.18 -43.53
N GLU A 60 -9.78 -5.61 -43.39
CA GLU A 60 -9.19 -6.08 -42.15
C GLU A 60 -9.65 -5.17 -41.02
N GLY A 61 -10.37 -5.75 -40.06
CA GLY A 61 -10.52 -5.12 -38.76
C GLY A 61 -9.13 -4.85 -38.23
N SER A 62 -8.76 -3.57 -38.15
CA SER A 62 -7.54 -3.11 -37.51
C SER A 62 -7.49 -3.76 -36.14
N LYS A 63 -6.58 -4.72 -35.94
CA LYS A 63 -6.23 -5.17 -34.60
C LYS A 63 -5.84 -3.91 -33.83
N LEU A 64 -6.71 -3.42 -32.96
CA LEU A 64 -6.35 -2.43 -31.96
C LEU A 64 -5.18 -3.05 -31.20
N SER A 65 -3.98 -2.52 -31.42
CA SER A 65 -2.83 -2.89 -30.60
C SER A 65 -3.17 -2.50 -29.17
N SER A 66 -3.11 -3.46 -28.25
CA SER A 66 -3.25 -3.18 -26.82
C SER A 66 -2.27 -2.07 -26.44
N GLY A 67 -2.70 -1.13 -25.59
CA GLY A 67 -1.78 -0.21 -24.94
C GLY A 67 -0.84 -0.96 -23.99
N GLU A 68 0.13 -0.23 -23.45
CA GLU A 68 1.15 -0.75 -22.52
C GLU A 68 1.39 0.25 -21.41
N VAL A 69 1.70 -0.21 -20.19
CA VAL A 69 2.04 0.62 -19.03
C VAL A 69 3.45 0.28 -18.54
N HIS A 70 4.33 1.27 -18.55
CA HIS A 70 5.70 1.13 -18.04
C HIS A 70 5.98 2.09 -16.90
N VAL A 71 6.44 1.55 -15.78
CA VAL A 71 6.66 2.33 -14.55
C VAL A 71 8.14 2.41 -14.22
N ILE A 72 8.64 3.63 -13.98
CA ILE A 72 9.99 3.96 -13.58
C ILE A 72 9.94 4.56 -12.18
N ILE A 73 10.34 3.77 -11.18
CA ILE A 73 10.34 4.16 -9.76
C ILE A 73 11.74 4.28 -9.19
N GLY A 74 11.85 4.83 -7.98
CA GLY A 74 13.10 4.92 -7.24
C GLY A 74 13.22 6.21 -6.43
N PRO A 75 14.26 6.34 -5.59
CA PRO A 75 14.42 7.48 -4.71
C PRO A 75 14.64 8.78 -5.49
N MET A 76 14.60 9.91 -4.79
CA MET A 76 15.09 11.17 -5.35
C MET A 76 16.54 11.02 -5.82
N PHE A 77 16.92 11.77 -6.87
CA PHE A 77 18.26 11.73 -7.48
C PHE A 77 18.62 10.42 -8.20
N ALA A 78 17.67 9.50 -8.40
CA ALA A 78 17.89 8.28 -9.17
C ALA A 78 17.83 8.48 -10.70
N GLY A 79 17.54 9.70 -11.18
CA GLY A 79 17.46 10.01 -12.61
C GLY A 79 16.16 9.58 -13.30
N LYS A 80 15.05 9.49 -12.56
CA LYS A 80 13.73 9.06 -13.08
C LYS A 80 13.24 9.91 -14.24
N THR A 81 13.17 11.23 -14.05
CA THR A 81 12.81 12.22 -15.07
C THR A 81 13.72 12.11 -16.30
N THR A 82 15.02 11.88 -16.11
CA THR A 82 15.98 11.68 -17.21
C THR A 82 15.70 10.39 -17.99
N ALA A 83 15.39 9.30 -17.28
CA ALA A 83 15.04 8.02 -17.90
C ALA A 83 13.72 8.12 -18.68
N LEU A 84 12.70 8.77 -18.12
CA LEU A 84 11.45 9.09 -18.81
C LEU A 84 11.72 9.87 -20.09
N LEU A 85 12.39 11.02 -19.99
CA LEU A 85 12.68 11.86 -21.15
C LEU A 85 13.49 11.15 -22.22
N ARG A 86 14.48 10.34 -21.84
CA ARG A 86 15.25 9.55 -22.80
C ARG A 86 14.37 8.56 -23.56
N ARG A 87 13.41 7.91 -22.88
CA ARG A 87 12.48 7.00 -23.51
C ARG A 87 11.50 7.75 -24.42
N MET A 88 10.92 8.85 -23.96
CA MET A 88 10.03 9.70 -24.75
C MET A 88 10.69 10.24 -26.02
N LEU A 89 11.96 10.65 -25.95
CA LEU A 89 12.72 11.08 -27.12
C LEU A 89 12.97 9.92 -28.08
N SER A 90 13.27 8.72 -27.58
CA SER A 90 13.45 7.54 -28.42
C SER A 90 12.18 7.18 -29.19
N GLU A 91 11.01 7.24 -28.56
CA GLU A 91 9.70 7.01 -29.21
C GLU A 91 9.42 8.09 -30.27
N LYS A 92 9.76 9.34 -29.97
CA LYS A 92 9.64 10.45 -30.93
C LYS A 92 10.56 10.27 -32.14
N ASP A 93 11.80 9.82 -31.92
CA ASP A 93 12.80 9.64 -32.97
C ASP A 93 12.41 8.53 -33.97
N ILE A 94 11.61 7.55 -33.54
CA ILE A 94 11.01 6.52 -34.42
C ILE A 94 9.67 6.95 -35.05
N GLY A 95 9.28 8.22 -34.87
CA GLY A 95 8.11 8.82 -35.52
C GLY A 95 6.80 8.70 -34.76
N ARG A 96 6.79 8.23 -33.51
CA ARG A 96 5.57 8.19 -32.69
C ARG A 96 5.24 9.58 -32.13
N ASN A 97 3.96 9.87 -32.02
CA ASN A 97 3.45 11.10 -31.43
C ASN A 97 3.49 10.99 -29.91
N VAL A 98 4.24 11.89 -29.28
CA VAL A 98 4.49 11.83 -27.84
C VAL A 98 4.02 13.08 -27.12
N ALA A 99 3.49 12.92 -25.91
CA ALA A 99 3.19 14.03 -25.01
C ALA A 99 3.69 13.70 -23.60
N VAL A 100 4.18 14.70 -22.87
CA VAL A 100 4.58 14.53 -21.47
C VAL A 100 3.74 15.43 -20.57
N VAL A 101 3.26 14.85 -19.48
CA VAL A 101 2.48 15.50 -18.43
C VAL A 101 3.33 15.56 -17.16
N LYS A 102 3.26 16.68 -16.46
CA LYS A 102 3.94 16.89 -15.18
C LYS A 102 2.93 17.47 -14.19
N SER A 103 3.01 17.05 -12.92
CA SER A 103 2.17 17.65 -11.89
C SER A 103 2.51 19.13 -11.68
N SER A 104 1.49 19.99 -11.67
CA SER A 104 1.65 21.41 -11.32
C SER A 104 2.00 21.62 -9.86
N LYS A 105 1.86 20.60 -9.00
CA LYS A 105 2.32 20.63 -7.61
C LYS A 105 3.86 20.65 -7.53
N ASP A 106 4.57 20.17 -8.56
CA ASP A 106 6.04 20.24 -8.61
C ASP A 106 6.55 21.55 -9.24
N THR A 107 6.92 22.49 -8.38
CA THR A 107 7.47 23.80 -8.75
C THR A 107 9.00 23.87 -8.77
N ARG A 108 9.72 22.76 -8.55
CA ARG A 108 11.20 22.76 -8.41
C ARG A 108 11.94 23.11 -9.71
N TYR A 109 11.33 22.80 -10.85
CA TYR A 109 11.89 23.03 -12.18
C TYR A 109 10.77 23.57 -13.07
N GLY A 110 11.08 24.61 -13.86
CA GLY A 110 10.11 25.45 -14.57
C GLY A 110 8.92 24.72 -15.20
N LEU A 111 7.75 25.37 -15.17
CA LEU A 111 6.45 24.77 -15.51
C LEU A 111 6.36 24.27 -16.95
N ASP A 112 7.11 24.87 -17.89
CA ASP A 112 6.84 24.72 -19.33
C ASP A 112 7.74 23.70 -20.04
N SER A 113 8.74 23.12 -19.37
CA SER A 113 9.59 22.10 -19.99
C SER A 113 10.27 21.21 -18.96
N ILE A 114 10.34 19.92 -19.24
CA ILE A 114 11.20 19.02 -18.51
C ILE A 114 12.59 19.08 -19.17
N VAL A 115 13.59 19.42 -18.38
CA VAL A 115 14.97 19.59 -18.83
C VAL A 115 15.81 18.46 -18.25
N THR A 116 16.47 17.69 -19.13
CA THR A 116 17.54 16.80 -18.67
C THR A 116 18.79 17.60 -18.33
N HIS A 117 19.63 17.05 -17.45
CA HIS A 117 20.96 17.60 -17.18
C HIS A 117 21.83 17.71 -18.46
N ASP A 118 21.54 16.89 -19.48
CA ASP A 118 22.19 16.89 -20.79
C ASP A 118 21.63 17.95 -21.78
N GLY A 119 20.77 18.86 -21.31
CA GLY A 119 20.27 19.99 -22.08
C GLY A 119 19.14 19.66 -23.08
N LYS A 120 18.72 18.39 -23.22
CA LYS A 120 17.56 18.02 -24.02
C LYS A 120 16.27 18.43 -23.31
N LYS A 121 15.37 19.11 -24.03
CA LYS A 121 14.06 19.58 -23.55
C LYS A 121 12.94 19.00 -24.39
N LEU A 122 11.87 18.58 -23.72
CA LEU A 122 10.59 18.25 -24.36
C LEU A 122 9.51 19.14 -23.72
N PRO A 123 8.62 19.76 -24.50
CA PRO A 123 7.49 20.50 -23.95
C PRO A 123 6.63 19.57 -23.08
N CYS A 124 6.15 20.08 -21.96
CA CYS A 124 5.31 19.31 -21.05
C CYS A 124 4.05 20.09 -20.66
N TRP A 125 3.01 19.35 -20.31
CA TRP A 125 1.76 19.88 -19.80
C TRP A 125 1.78 19.87 -18.28
N ALA A 126 1.91 21.04 -17.67
CA ALA A 126 1.80 21.18 -16.22
C ALA A 126 0.33 21.21 -15.79
N MET A 127 -0.11 20.26 -14.98
CA MET A 127 -1.52 20.15 -14.57
C MET A 127 -1.71 19.52 -13.19
N PRO A 128 -2.80 19.86 -12.48
CA PRO A 128 -3.09 19.32 -11.16
C PRO A 128 -3.66 17.89 -11.20
N ASP A 129 -4.31 17.52 -12.30
CA ASP A 129 -5.00 16.24 -12.52
C ASP A 129 -4.75 15.75 -13.96
N LEU A 130 -4.82 14.43 -14.17
CA LEU A 130 -4.66 13.78 -15.48
C LEU A 130 -5.98 13.71 -16.26
N SER A 131 -7.12 13.67 -15.57
CA SER A 131 -8.45 13.58 -16.18
C SER A 131 -8.76 14.74 -17.14
N SER A 132 -8.23 15.94 -16.87
CA SER A 132 -8.35 17.12 -17.74
C SER A 132 -7.38 17.14 -18.93
N PHE A 133 -6.44 16.19 -19.01
CA PHE A 133 -5.40 16.18 -20.06
C PHE A 133 -6.00 16.13 -21.46
N ARG A 134 -6.91 15.18 -21.71
CA ARG A 134 -7.58 15.02 -23.01
C ARG A 134 -8.36 16.26 -23.41
N ALA A 135 -9.11 16.86 -22.48
CA ALA A 135 -9.90 18.05 -22.74
C ALA A 135 -9.02 19.27 -23.08
N LYS A 136 -7.88 19.44 -22.40
CA LYS A 136 -6.94 20.54 -22.68
C LYS A 136 -6.16 20.36 -23.98
N LEU A 137 -5.82 19.11 -24.33
CA LEU A 137 -5.12 18.80 -25.57
C LEU A 137 -6.06 18.89 -26.79
N GLY A 138 -7.34 18.55 -26.60
CA GLY A 138 -8.34 18.40 -27.65
C GLY A 138 -8.41 16.96 -28.17
N ASP A 139 -9.62 16.49 -28.47
CA ASP A 139 -9.88 15.09 -28.84
C ASP A 139 -9.05 14.64 -30.06
N GLU A 140 -9.05 15.43 -31.14
CA GLU A 140 -8.30 15.07 -32.36
C GLU A 140 -6.78 14.96 -32.12
N ALA A 141 -6.24 15.78 -31.23
CA ALA A 141 -4.82 15.76 -30.90
C ALA A 141 -4.48 14.60 -29.97
N TYR A 142 -5.36 14.30 -29.00
CA TYR A 142 -5.24 13.13 -28.12
C TYR A 142 -5.32 11.81 -28.88
N GLU A 143 -6.24 11.69 -29.85
CA GLU A 143 -6.38 10.49 -30.67
C GLU A 143 -5.11 10.18 -31.46
N LYS A 144 -4.39 11.21 -31.92
CA LYS A 144 -3.12 11.06 -32.64
C LYS A 144 -1.93 10.68 -31.76
N LEU A 145 -2.01 10.83 -30.44
CA LEU A 145 -0.92 10.46 -29.55
C LEU A 145 -0.71 8.95 -29.55
N ASP A 146 0.55 8.52 -29.52
CA ASP A 146 0.89 7.11 -29.36
C ASP A 146 1.44 6.82 -27.96
N VAL A 147 2.17 7.79 -27.39
CA VAL A 147 2.87 7.63 -26.10
C VAL A 147 2.62 8.83 -25.19
N ILE A 148 2.25 8.55 -23.94
CA ILE A 148 2.04 9.54 -22.89
C ILE A 148 3.04 9.30 -21.75
N GLY A 149 3.91 10.26 -21.51
CA GLY A 149 4.84 10.26 -20.39
C GLY A 149 4.25 11.01 -19.21
N ILE A 150 4.35 10.47 -18.00
CA ILE A 150 3.87 11.13 -16.77
C ILE A 150 5.06 11.26 -15.81
N ASP A 151 5.46 12.49 -15.49
CA ASP A 151 6.52 12.76 -14.52
C ASP A 151 5.96 13.20 -13.16
N GLU A 152 6.70 12.90 -12.09
CA GLU A 152 6.31 13.17 -10.70
C GLU A 152 4.93 12.59 -10.35
N ALA A 153 4.69 11.36 -10.82
CA ALA A 153 3.39 10.72 -10.80
C ALA A 153 2.76 10.53 -9.42
N GLN A 154 3.57 10.55 -8.35
CA GLN A 154 3.09 10.45 -6.97
C GLN A 154 2.17 11.61 -6.52
N PHE A 155 2.08 12.67 -7.32
CA PHE A 155 1.22 13.83 -7.03
C PHE A 155 -0.16 13.78 -7.71
N PHE A 156 -0.40 12.78 -8.56
CA PHE A 156 -1.68 12.57 -9.25
C PHE A 156 -2.50 11.50 -8.54
N ASP A 157 -3.65 11.90 -8.00
CA ASP A 157 -4.57 11.00 -7.31
C ASP A 157 -5.39 10.15 -8.29
N ASP A 158 -5.55 10.62 -9.53
CA ASP A 158 -6.27 9.97 -10.64
C ASP A 158 -5.38 9.13 -11.55
N LEU A 159 -4.16 8.79 -11.10
CA LEU A 159 -3.15 8.07 -11.87
C LEU A 159 -3.64 6.68 -12.32
N TYR A 160 -4.31 5.93 -11.44
CA TYR A 160 -4.77 4.58 -11.74
C TYR A 160 -5.81 4.58 -12.87
N ASP A 161 -6.87 5.37 -12.69
CA ASP A 161 -7.98 5.46 -13.64
C ASP A 161 -7.50 5.97 -15.01
N PHE A 162 -6.59 6.96 -15.00
CA PHE A 162 -6.00 7.46 -16.23
C PHE A 162 -5.18 6.37 -16.96
N CYS A 163 -4.29 5.67 -16.25
CA CYS A 163 -3.44 4.64 -16.86
C CYS A 163 -4.26 3.50 -17.44
N SER A 164 -5.22 2.96 -16.66
CA SER A 164 -6.09 1.87 -17.13
C SER A 164 -6.88 2.30 -18.36
N LYS A 165 -7.56 3.46 -18.32
CA LYS A 165 -8.33 3.92 -19.48
C LYS A 165 -7.47 4.14 -20.72
N ALA A 166 -6.34 4.83 -20.57
CA ALA A 166 -5.51 5.19 -21.72
C ALA A 166 -4.82 3.96 -22.34
N ALA A 167 -4.41 2.98 -21.55
CA ALA A 167 -3.79 1.75 -22.06
C ALA A 167 -4.84 0.74 -22.56
N ASP A 168 -5.84 0.41 -21.74
CA ASP A 168 -6.78 -0.69 -21.99
C ASP A 168 -7.83 -0.33 -23.05
N HIS A 169 -8.25 0.93 -23.12
CA HIS A 169 -9.32 1.37 -24.02
C HIS A 169 -8.83 2.25 -25.17
N ASP A 170 -7.91 3.19 -24.90
CA ASP A 170 -7.44 4.13 -25.92
C ASP A 170 -6.20 3.62 -26.70
N GLY A 171 -5.63 2.47 -26.31
CA GLY A 171 -4.50 1.83 -27.00
C GLY A 171 -3.19 2.61 -26.92
N LYS A 172 -3.01 3.43 -25.88
CA LYS A 172 -1.81 4.28 -25.71
C LYS A 172 -0.72 3.56 -24.92
N THR A 173 0.54 3.85 -25.25
CA THR A 173 1.68 3.47 -24.38
C THR A 173 1.87 4.53 -23.30
N ILE A 174 1.80 4.14 -22.03
CA ILE A 174 1.97 5.03 -20.88
C ILE A 174 3.32 4.77 -20.23
N ILE A 175 4.13 5.81 -20.05
CA ILE A 175 5.43 5.72 -19.35
C ILE A 175 5.38 6.62 -18.13
N VAL A 176 5.31 6.01 -16.95
CA VAL A 176 5.14 6.71 -15.67
C VAL A 176 6.47 6.78 -14.94
N ALA A 177 6.81 7.96 -14.42
CA ALA A 177 7.96 8.16 -13.54
C ALA A 177 7.51 8.79 -12.21
N GLY A 178 7.88 8.16 -11.09
CA GLY A 178 7.44 8.63 -9.77
C GLY A 178 8.24 8.06 -8.61
N LEU A 179 8.04 8.63 -7.43
CA LEU A 179 8.58 8.08 -6.18
C LEU A 179 7.75 6.87 -5.75
N ASP A 180 8.40 5.74 -5.45
CA ASP A 180 7.73 4.56 -4.87
C ASP A 180 7.45 4.70 -3.37
N GLY A 181 8.20 5.58 -2.69
CA GLY A 181 7.91 5.88 -1.30
C GLY A 181 8.35 7.28 -0.86
N ASP A 182 7.71 7.74 0.20
CA ASP A 182 8.01 9.00 0.89
C ASP A 182 9.33 8.91 1.68
N TYR A 183 9.69 10.01 2.37
CA TYR A 183 10.89 10.05 3.20
C TYR A 183 10.84 9.06 4.40
N LEU A 184 9.67 8.50 4.71
CA LEU A 184 9.41 7.48 5.74
C LEU A 184 9.33 6.06 5.17
N ARG A 185 9.61 5.87 3.87
CA ARG A 185 9.44 4.60 3.13
C ARG A 185 8.00 4.08 3.07
N ARG A 186 7.00 4.94 3.32
CA ARG A 186 5.59 4.61 3.08
C ARG A 186 5.25 4.86 1.62
N ARG A 187 4.16 4.27 1.13
CA ARG A 187 3.64 4.55 -0.21
C ARG A 187 3.49 6.06 -0.43
N PHE A 188 3.88 6.54 -1.60
CA PHE A 188 3.70 7.95 -1.99
C PHE A 188 2.70 8.01 -3.15
N GLY A 189 1.53 8.58 -2.88
CA GLY A 189 0.45 8.68 -3.85
C GLY A 189 0.04 7.30 -4.39
N SER A 190 -0.43 7.28 -5.64
CA SER A 190 -0.95 6.09 -6.30
C SER A 190 0.04 5.39 -7.23
N VAL A 191 1.34 5.72 -7.17
CA VAL A 191 2.37 5.12 -8.05
C VAL A 191 2.49 3.61 -7.84
N LEU A 192 2.28 3.12 -6.63
CA LEU A 192 2.31 1.68 -6.36
C LEU A 192 1.02 0.97 -6.78
N ASP A 193 -0.09 1.70 -6.88
CA ASP A 193 -1.40 1.13 -7.23
C ASP A 193 -1.48 0.75 -8.71
N ILE A 194 -0.65 1.36 -9.56
CA ILE A 194 -0.54 1.03 -11.00
C ILE A 194 0.43 -0.11 -11.30
N VAL A 195 1.19 -0.60 -10.32
CA VAL A 195 2.12 -1.73 -10.51
C VAL A 195 1.43 -2.99 -11.05
N PRO A 196 0.23 -3.39 -10.58
CA PRO A 196 -0.51 -4.51 -11.15
C PRO A 196 -0.93 -4.33 -12.62
N LEU A 197 -1.04 -3.08 -13.10
CA LEU A 197 -1.35 -2.76 -14.50
C LEU A 197 -0.10 -2.77 -15.39
N ALA A 198 1.09 -2.74 -14.80
CA ALA A 198 2.32 -2.45 -15.53
C ALA A 198 2.91 -3.66 -16.26
N ASP A 199 3.16 -3.52 -17.56
CA ASP A 199 3.95 -4.44 -18.37
C ASP A 199 5.42 -4.48 -17.93
N THR A 200 5.95 -3.33 -17.47
CA THR A 200 7.31 -3.28 -16.92
C THR A 200 7.40 -2.36 -15.72
N VAL A 201 8.14 -2.78 -14.69
CA VAL A 201 8.49 -1.94 -13.54
C VAL A 201 10.00 -1.88 -13.38
N THR A 202 10.56 -0.68 -13.51
CA THR A 202 11.99 -0.42 -13.38
C THR A 202 12.27 0.41 -12.14
N LYS A 203 12.92 -0.18 -11.14
CA LYS A 203 13.37 0.54 -9.94
C LYS A 203 14.81 1.03 -10.10
N LEU A 204 14.95 2.32 -10.37
CA LEU A 204 16.24 3.01 -10.43
C LEU A 204 16.86 3.16 -9.04
N THR A 205 18.18 3.28 -9.01
CA THR A 205 18.95 3.52 -7.78
C THR A 205 19.84 4.73 -7.94
N ALA A 206 19.90 5.55 -6.90
CA ALA A 206 20.85 6.66 -6.81
C ALA A 206 22.20 6.18 -6.23
N ARG A 207 23.15 7.11 -6.03
CA ARG A 207 24.35 6.87 -5.21
C ARG A 207 24.12 7.44 -3.82
N CYS A 208 24.47 6.67 -2.80
CA CYS A 208 24.34 7.09 -1.41
C CYS A 208 25.31 8.23 -1.12
N GLU A 209 24.78 9.36 -0.66
CA GLU A 209 25.57 10.55 -0.34
C GLU A 209 26.59 10.31 0.79
N LEU A 210 26.38 9.28 1.62
CA LEU A 210 27.19 8.99 2.79
C LEU A 210 28.28 7.92 2.58
N CYS A 211 28.07 6.93 1.70
CA CYS A 211 29.09 5.89 1.42
C CYS A 211 29.34 5.60 -0.07
N GLY A 212 28.68 6.29 -0.99
CA GLY A 212 28.83 6.08 -2.43
C GLY A 212 28.19 4.79 -2.99
N LYS A 213 27.78 3.83 -2.14
CA LYS A 213 27.07 2.61 -2.55
C LYS A 213 25.69 2.92 -3.14
N ARG A 214 25.02 1.93 -3.74
CA ARG A 214 23.65 2.10 -4.27
C ARG A 214 22.69 2.59 -3.18
N ALA A 215 21.97 3.67 -3.48
CA ALA A 215 20.92 4.23 -2.67
C ALA A 215 19.54 3.83 -3.20
N PHE A 216 18.68 3.44 -2.27
CA PHE A 216 17.33 2.96 -2.57
C PHE A 216 16.25 3.83 -1.91
N PHE A 217 16.66 4.76 -1.04
CA PHE A 217 15.74 5.54 -0.21
C PHE A 217 16.08 7.02 -0.27
N THR A 218 15.04 7.84 -0.18
CA THR A 218 15.15 9.27 0.06
C THR A 218 15.13 9.49 1.57
N LEU A 219 16.11 10.22 2.10
CA LEU A 219 16.18 10.62 3.50
C LEU A 219 16.04 12.14 3.59
N ARG A 220 15.15 12.61 4.46
CA ARG A 220 15.04 14.03 4.80
C ARG A 220 16.17 14.45 5.75
N LYS A 221 16.80 15.59 5.46
CA LYS A 221 17.88 16.21 6.26
C LYS A 221 17.30 17.04 7.41
N THR A 222 16.12 17.61 7.24
CA THR A 222 15.45 18.48 8.22
C THR A 222 14.43 17.72 9.07
N GLY A 223 14.13 18.22 10.27
CA GLY A 223 13.12 17.65 11.19
C GLY A 223 11.67 18.02 10.88
N ASP A 224 11.41 18.66 9.75
CA ASP A 224 10.05 18.95 9.30
C ASP A 224 9.32 17.63 8.96
N THR A 225 8.04 17.52 9.34
CA THR A 225 7.25 16.29 9.26
C THR A 225 6.29 16.26 8.07
N GLN A 226 6.08 17.38 7.36
CA GLN A 226 5.15 17.45 6.23
C GLN A 226 5.54 16.46 5.11
N THR A 227 4.62 15.59 4.70
CA THR A 227 4.86 14.55 3.69
C THR A 227 5.14 15.14 2.30
N GLU A 228 4.45 16.24 1.96
CA GLU A 228 4.56 16.94 0.68
C GLU A 228 5.34 18.24 0.83
N LEU A 229 6.64 18.15 1.09
CA LEU A 229 7.52 19.30 0.95
C LEU A 229 8.27 19.22 -0.37
N VAL A 230 7.88 20.07 -1.31
CA VAL A 230 8.51 20.24 -2.61
C VAL A 230 9.84 20.97 -2.41
N ALA A 231 10.90 20.21 -2.16
CA ALA A 231 12.25 20.73 -1.94
C ALA A 231 13.30 19.85 -2.63
N GLY A 232 14.46 20.44 -2.94
CA GLY A 232 15.56 19.80 -3.66
C GLY A 232 16.58 19.09 -2.76
N SER A 233 17.84 19.13 -3.17
CA SER A 233 19.02 18.57 -2.47
C SER A 233 19.28 19.16 -1.09
N ASP A 234 18.71 20.33 -0.82
CA ASP A 234 18.91 21.06 0.44
C ASP A 234 18.15 20.39 1.58
N VAL A 235 17.05 19.70 1.26
CA VAL A 235 16.18 19.05 2.25
C VAL A 235 16.26 17.53 2.16
N TYR A 236 16.59 16.95 1.01
CA TYR A 236 16.62 15.50 0.82
C TYR A 236 17.97 14.99 0.33
N LYS A 237 18.35 13.78 0.75
CA LYS A 237 19.52 13.04 0.23
C LYS A 237 19.18 11.58 -0.08
N PRO A 238 19.79 10.99 -1.12
CA PRO A 238 19.68 9.57 -1.38
C PRO A 238 20.59 8.76 -0.44
N VAL A 239 20.06 7.69 0.16
CA VAL A 239 20.81 6.83 1.09
C VAL A 239 20.61 5.34 0.85
N CYS A 240 21.62 4.55 1.25
CA CYS A 240 21.52 3.10 1.31
C CYS A 240 20.67 2.65 2.50
N ARG A 241 20.38 1.35 2.59
CA ARG A 241 19.54 0.79 3.66
C ARG A 241 20.09 1.07 5.05
N GLN A 242 21.38 0.83 5.26
CA GLN A 242 22.07 0.99 6.53
C GLN A 242 21.95 2.43 7.03
N HIS A 243 22.41 3.39 6.22
CA HIS A 243 22.40 4.80 6.59
C HIS A 243 21.02 5.44 6.73
N TYR A 244 19.98 4.85 6.15
CA TYR A 244 18.63 5.28 6.44
C TYR A 244 18.18 4.82 7.84
N VAL A 245 18.45 3.55 8.20
CA VAL A 245 18.04 2.99 9.49
C VAL A 245 18.81 3.62 10.65
N ASP A 246 20.09 3.91 10.43
CA ASP A 246 20.96 4.54 11.44
C ASP A 246 20.72 6.05 11.57
N SER A 247 19.85 6.64 10.73
CA SER A 247 19.61 8.08 10.75
C SER A 247 18.80 8.49 11.98
N PRO A 248 19.32 9.37 12.86
CA PRO A 248 18.57 9.87 14.01
C PRO A 248 17.26 10.56 13.62
N VAL A 249 17.23 11.20 12.45
CA VAL A 249 16.03 11.87 11.91
C VAL A 249 14.93 10.87 11.60
N VAL A 250 15.27 9.67 11.11
CA VAL A 250 14.28 8.61 10.83
C VAL A 250 13.77 8.02 12.14
N ILE A 251 14.65 7.81 13.12
CA ILE A 251 14.27 7.31 14.44
C ILE A 251 13.28 8.27 15.10
N GLU A 252 13.56 9.57 15.07
CA GLU A 252 12.70 10.58 15.65
C GLU A 252 11.40 10.78 14.86
N ALA A 253 11.46 10.82 13.52
CA ALA A 253 10.24 10.93 12.70
C ALA A 253 9.34 9.69 12.83
N ALA A 254 9.92 8.48 12.91
CA ALA A 254 9.18 7.27 13.21
C ALA A 254 8.54 7.31 14.60
N ARG A 255 9.25 7.85 15.61
CA ARG A 255 8.71 8.08 16.94
C ARG A 255 7.52 9.06 16.92
N ILE A 256 7.67 10.20 16.25
CA ILE A 256 6.60 11.21 16.11
C ILE A 256 5.39 10.64 15.37
N VAL A 257 5.60 9.88 14.29
CA VAL A 257 4.49 9.24 13.57
C VAL A 257 3.79 8.21 14.46
N LEU A 258 4.54 7.36 15.16
CA LEU A 258 3.98 6.40 16.13
C LEU A 258 3.24 7.10 17.26
N ASP A 259 3.74 8.25 17.74
CA ASP A 259 3.08 9.03 18.78
C ASP A 259 1.84 9.78 18.23
N SER A 260 1.86 10.25 16.99
CA SER A 260 0.70 10.86 16.33
C SER A 260 -0.43 9.86 16.06
N LEU A 261 -0.08 8.60 15.76
CA LEU A 261 -1.04 7.49 15.68
C LEU A 261 -1.64 7.15 17.05
N LYS A 262 -0.96 7.46 18.16
CA LYS A 262 -1.53 7.40 19.52
C LYS A 262 -2.38 8.63 19.89
N VAL A 263 -2.22 9.75 19.18
CA VAL A 263 -2.99 10.99 19.43
C VAL A 263 -4.29 11.02 18.62
N GLN A 264 -4.41 10.21 17.55
CA GLN A 264 -5.68 10.01 16.83
C GLN A 264 -6.63 9.00 17.52
N SER A 265 -6.19 8.31 18.57
CA SER A 265 -7.11 7.71 19.54
C SER A 265 -7.53 8.77 20.56
N ASP A 266 -8.83 9.05 20.58
CA ASP A 266 -9.56 9.99 21.44
C ASP A 266 -8.96 10.15 22.87
N PRO A 267 -8.74 11.38 23.41
CA PRO A 267 -8.11 11.59 24.72
C PRO A 267 -8.91 11.10 25.93
N HIS A 268 -10.09 10.51 25.72
CA HIS A 268 -10.89 9.90 26.78
C HIS A 268 -10.72 8.38 26.92
N VAL A 269 -9.78 7.77 26.21
CA VAL A 269 -9.41 6.36 26.43
C VAL A 269 -7.96 6.33 26.89
N GLU A 270 -7.75 6.10 28.20
CA GLU A 270 -6.44 5.66 28.68
C GLU A 270 -5.99 4.46 27.83
N PRO A 271 -4.71 4.37 27.42
CA PRO A 271 -4.24 3.23 26.64
C PRO A 271 -4.41 1.96 27.48
N VAL A 272 -5.48 1.20 27.20
CA VAL A 272 -5.63 -0.15 27.73
C VAL A 272 -4.46 -0.95 27.16
N PRO A 273 -3.60 -1.55 28.00
CA PRO A 273 -2.45 -2.30 27.53
C PRO A 273 -2.96 -3.43 26.62
N LEU A 274 -2.62 -3.41 25.33
CA LEU A 274 -2.80 -4.60 24.48
C LEU A 274 -2.05 -5.75 25.15
N ALA A 275 -2.79 -6.75 25.62
CA ALA A 275 -2.20 -7.91 26.28
C ALA A 275 -1.29 -8.64 25.29
N LEU A 276 0.02 -8.69 25.58
CA LEU A 276 0.98 -9.48 24.84
C LEU A 276 0.99 -10.90 25.40
N MET A 277 0.59 -11.87 24.57
CA MET A 277 0.50 -13.28 24.94
C MET A 277 1.48 -14.13 24.13
N LYS A 278 2.07 -15.15 24.74
CA LYS A 278 3.02 -16.08 24.12
C LYS A 278 2.33 -17.38 23.73
N ALA A 279 2.44 -17.72 22.45
CA ALA A 279 1.93 -18.98 21.93
C ALA A 279 2.51 -20.18 22.70
N GLY A 280 1.67 -21.12 23.13
CA GLY A 280 2.10 -22.34 23.84
C GLY A 280 2.46 -22.16 25.31
N VAL A 281 2.29 -20.95 25.87
CA VAL A 281 2.51 -20.62 27.29
C VAL A 281 1.25 -20.01 27.89
N ASP A 282 0.71 -18.99 27.24
CA ASP A 282 -0.42 -18.23 27.79
C ASP A 282 -1.77 -18.84 27.38
N THR A 283 -2.77 -18.59 28.22
CA THR A 283 -4.15 -19.07 28.05
C THR A 283 -5.12 -17.92 27.92
N ILE A 284 -6.12 -18.06 27.06
CA ILE A 284 -7.21 -17.11 26.87
C ILE A 284 -8.49 -17.74 27.41
N THR A 285 -9.23 -17.02 28.23
CA THR A 285 -10.59 -17.41 28.62
C THR A 285 -11.57 -16.63 27.76
N VAL A 286 -12.45 -17.34 27.06
CA VAL A 286 -13.50 -16.76 26.23
C VAL A 286 -14.85 -17.10 26.85
N SER A 287 -15.70 -16.10 27.03
CA SER A 287 -17.08 -16.27 27.49
C SER A 287 -18.05 -16.01 26.35
N TRP A 288 -19.15 -16.75 26.22
CA TRP A 288 -20.25 -16.42 25.30
C TRP A 288 -21.62 -16.71 25.92
N GLY A 289 -22.64 -15.97 25.50
CA GLY A 289 -24.02 -16.11 25.93
C GLY A 289 -24.97 -15.28 25.07
N LEU A 290 -26.28 -15.36 25.30
CA LEU A 290 -27.26 -14.52 24.63
C LEU A 290 -27.62 -13.31 25.48
N ASN A 291 -27.77 -12.15 24.83
CA ASN A 291 -28.18 -10.92 25.51
C ASN A 291 -29.65 -10.99 25.95
N GLN A 292 -29.95 -10.62 27.19
CA GLN A 292 -31.28 -10.74 27.82
C GLN A 292 -32.33 -9.77 27.24
N SER A 293 -31.96 -8.90 26.31
CA SER A 293 -32.85 -7.96 25.61
C SER A 293 -33.48 -8.52 24.33
N SER A 294 -33.13 -9.73 23.89
CA SER A 294 -33.75 -10.37 22.72
C SER A 294 -35.05 -11.08 23.07
N THR A 295 -36.04 -10.97 22.19
CA THR A 295 -37.36 -11.60 22.31
C THR A 295 -37.26 -13.11 22.55
N THR A 296 -38.08 -13.61 23.48
CA THR A 296 -38.19 -15.03 23.83
C THR A 296 -38.33 -15.90 22.57
N GLY A 297 -37.33 -16.76 22.29
CA GLY A 297 -37.34 -17.69 21.14
C GLY A 297 -36.27 -17.46 20.06
N THR A 298 -35.33 -16.52 20.23
CA THR A 298 -34.29 -16.22 19.22
C THR A 298 -33.20 -17.29 19.10
N ASP A 299 -33.10 -18.23 20.04
CA ASP A 299 -32.07 -19.26 20.10
C ASP A 299 -32.58 -20.68 19.78
N ALA A 300 -33.85 -20.80 19.38
CA ALA A 300 -34.47 -22.09 19.04
C ALA A 300 -33.71 -22.85 17.93
N GLU A 301 -33.10 -22.09 17.01
CA GLU A 301 -32.31 -22.60 15.89
C GLU A 301 -30.86 -22.94 16.27
N PHE A 302 -30.36 -22.46 17.42
CA PHE A 302 -28.96 -22.65 17.79
C PHE A 302 -28.73 -24.08 18.29
N LYS A 303 -27.91 -24.85 17.56
CA LYS A 303 -27.55 -26.23 17.94
C LYS A 303 -26.09 -26.37 18.31
N LYS A 304 -25.22 -25.54 17.74
CA LYS A 304 -23.76 -25.66 17.89
C LYS A 304 -23.10 -24.29 17.87
N ILE A 305 -22.16 -24.08 18.78
CA ILE A 305 -21.33 -22.87 18.84
C ILE A 305 -19.92 -23.23 18.40
N LYS A 306 -19.33 -22.42 17.51
CA LYS A 306 -17.90 -22.45 17.19
C LYS A 306 -17.28 -21.11 17.53
N VAL A 307 -16.21 -21.13 18.32
CA VAL A 307 -15.41 -19.96 18.65
C VAL A 307 -14.09 -20.04 17.90
N GLN A 308 -13.75 -18.96 17.22
CA GLN A 308 -12.57 -18.87 16.36
C GLN A 308 -11.75 -17.63 16.68
N LEU A 309 -10.45 -17.74 16.41
CA LEU A 309 -9.47 -16.66 16.48
C LEU A 309 -9.27 -16.07 15.07
N CYS A 310 -9.33 -14.74 14.97
CA CYS A 310 -9.33 -14.00 13.70
C CYS A 310 -8.26 -12.90 13.70
N PHE A 311 -7.62 -12.64 12.55
CA PHE A 311 -6.57 -11.61 12.43
C PHE A 311 -7.12 -10.17 12.46
N ALA A 312 -6.38 -9.25 13.09
CA ALA A 312 -6.63 -7.80 13.06
C ALA A 312 -5.44 -7.04 12.42
N PRO A 313 -5.65 -5.89 11.75
CA PRO A 313 -6.92 -5.18 11.53
C PRO A 313 -7.58 -5.51 10.18
N ILE A 314 -8.92 -5.55 10.16
CA ILE A 314 -9.70 -5.53 8.91
C ILE A 314 -9.90 -4.05 8.54
N LEU A 315 -9.49 -3.66 7.33
CA LEU A 315 -9.89 -2.40 6.72
C LEU A 315 -11.41 -2.45 6.53
N ILE A 316 -12.11 -1.54 7.21
CA ILE A 316 -13.57 -1.40 7.25
C ILE A 316 -14.16 -1.38 5.84
N VAL A 317 -14.94 -2.41 5.48
CA VAL A 317 -16.23 -2.33 4.75
C VAL A 317 -17.01 -3.59 5.11
N GLU A 318 -18.12 -3.50 5.84
CA GLU A 318 -19.01 -4.65 6.07
C GLU A 318 -20.40 -4.34 5.52
N THR A 319 -20.68 -4.88 4.32
CA THR A 319 -22.03 -5.21 3.85
C THR A 319 -22.25 -6.72 4.01
N GLU A 320 -23.44 -7.14 4.45
CA GLU A 320 -23.77 -8.52 4.88
C GLU A 320 -23.44 -9.63 3.85
N GLU A 321 -23.32 -9.32 2.56
CA GLU A 321 -23.04 -10.30 1.49
C GLU A 321 -21.58 -10.78 1.42
N GLU A 322 -20.61 -10.10 2.07
CA GLU A 322 -19.19 -10.47 1.98
C GLU A 322 -18.69 -11.40 3.11
N LEU A 323 -19.52 -11.68 4.12
CA LEU A 323 -19.17 -12.54 5.26
C LEU A 323 -18.84 -14.00 4.87
N LEU A 324 -19.41 -14.50 3.77
CA LEU A 324 -19.18 -15.87 3.28
C LEU A 324 -17.78 -16.10 2.65
N LYS A 325 -16.98 -15.04 2.43
CA LYS A 325 -15.64 -15.14 1.83
C LYS A 325 -14.51 -14.79 2.78
N ASP A 326 -14.82 -14.41 4.02
CA ASP A 326 -13.83 -13.88 4.93
C ASP A 326 -12.93 -14.99 5.51
N LYS A 327 -11.67 -15.04 5.05
CA LYS A 327 -10.64 -16.00 5.51
C LYS A 327 -9.89 -15.50 6.74
N THR A 328 -10.38 -14.48 7.45
CA THR A 328 -9.73 -13.91 8.63
C THR A 328 -9.75 -14.85 9.84
N CYS A 329 -10.82 -15.64 10.00
CA CYS A 329 -11.03 -16.55 11.14
C CYS A 329 -10.55 -17.98 10.84
N GLN A 330 -9.25 -18.23 11.00
CA GLN A 330 -8.63 -19.50 10.57
C GLN A 330 -8.43 -20.53 11.69
N PHE A 331 -8.41 -20.09 12.96
CA PHE A 331 -8.03 -20.99 14.06
C PHE A 331 -9.22 -21.27 14.99
N LEU A 332 -9.60 -22.54 15.06
CA LEU A 332 -10.64 -23.01 15.98
C LEU A 332 -10.14 -23.02 17.43
N ILE A 333 -10.84 -22.28 18.30
CA ILE A 333 -10.65 -22.28 19.75
C ILE A 333 -11.45 -23.43 20.36
N VAL A 334 -12.77 -23.47 20.08
CA VAL A 334 -13.67 -24.50 20.59
C VAL A 334 -14.89 -24.67 19.69
N ALA A 335 -15.41 -25.90 19.58
CA ALA A 335 -16.70 -26.20 18.97
C ALA A 335 -17.49 -27.12 19.90
N LYS A 336 -18.69 -26.71 20.32
CA LYS A 336 -19.53 -27.46 21.27
C LYS A 336 -21.02 -27.31 20.95
N PRO A 337 -21.89 -28.23 21.42
CA PRO A 337 -23.33 -28.04 21.38
C PRO A 337 -23.73 -26.76 22.12
N TYR A 338 -24.73 -26.04 21.61
CA TYR A 338 -25.25 -24.84 22.28
C TYR A 338 -25.99 -25.23 23.57
N ILE A 339 -25.66 -24.53 24.65
CA ILE A 339 -26.35 -24.63 25.94
C ILE A 339 -26.90 -23.23 26.26
N ALA A 340 -28.18 -23.17 26.63
CA ALA A 340 -28.80 -21.91 27.01
C ALA A 340 -28.20 -21.39 28.32
N GLY A 341 -27.50 -20.25 28.25
CA GLY A 341 -26.80 -19.63 29.38
C GLY A 341 -25.52 -18.94 28.96
N GLU A 342 -24.78 -18.45 29.95
CA GLU A 342 -23.42 -17.94 29.78
C GLU A 342 -22.42 -19.06 30.00
N GLU A 343 -21.55 -19.30 29.02
CA GLU A 343 -20.50 -20.31 29.06
C GLU A 343 -19.12 -19.69 28.97
N ASN A 344 -18.16 -20.25 29.71
CA ASN A 344 -16.76 -19.83 29.68
C ASN A 344 -15.87 -21.00 29.25
N PHE A 345 -14.86 -20.73 28.43
CA PHE A 345 -13.88 -21.70 27.98
C PHE A 345 -12.47 -21.12 28.01
N THR A 346 -11.59 -21.78 28.74
CA THR A 346 -10.17 -21.44 28.77
C THR A 346 -9.41 -22.29 27.75
N TRP A 347 -8.66 -21.62 26.87
CA TRP A 347 -7.90 -22.20 25.77
C TRP A 347 -6.43 -21.80 25.86
N THR A 348 -5.53 -22.78 25.85
CA THR A 348 -4.09 -22.53 25.68
C THR A 348 -3.79 -22.20 24.23
N ILE A 349 -3.13 -21.07 23.98
CA ILE A 349 -2.76 -20.64 22.64
C ILE A 349 -1.84 -21.69 22.01
N LYS A 350 -2.19 -22.22 20.84
CA LYS A 350 -1.37 -23.25 20.19
C LYS A 350 -0.04 -22.65 19.70
N ARG A 351 1.04 -23.45 19.73
CA ARG A 351 2.39 -23.01 19.30
C ARG A 351 2.49 -22.63 17.82
N ASN A 352 1.56 -23.09 16.99
CA ASN A 352 1.52 -22.81 15.55
C ASN A 352 0.78 -21.52 15.19
N ILE A 353 0.28 -20.76 16.17
CA ILE A 353 -0.35 -19.46 15.93
C ILE A 353 0.75 -18.43 15.63
N PRO A 354 0.72 -17.76 14.46
CA PRO A 354 1.75 -16.81 14.07
C PRO A 354 1.67 -15.50 14.87
N SER A 355 2.78 -14.75 14.88
CA SER A 355 2.84 -13.45 15.55
C SER A 355 1.95 -12.44 14.82
N ALA A 356 0.86 -12.00 15.44
CA ALA A 356 -0.04 -10.98 14.92
C ALA A 356 -0.99 -10.47 16.01
N THR A 357 -1.78 -9.46 15.68
CA THR A 357 -2.92 -9.00 16.50
C THR A 357 -4.16 -9.82 16.14
N TYR A 358 -4.92 -10.23 17.14
CA TYR A 358 -6.10 -11.07 16.96
C TYR A 358 -7.31 -10.55 17.73
N PHE A 359 -8.49 -10.95 17.27
CA PHE A 359 -9.76 -10.86 17.97
C PHE A 359 -10.45 -12.23 17.99
N VAL A 360 -11.49 -12.39 18.81
CA VAL A 360 -12.25 -13.63 18.93
C VAL A 360 -13.66 -13.43 18.40
N ARG A 361 -14.13 -14.37 17.58
CA ARG A 361 -15.49 -14.40 17.05
C ARG A 361 -16.15 -15.74 17.37
N ALA A 362 -17.39 -15.69 17.83
CA ALA A 362 -18.25 -16.85 18.07
C ALA A 362 -19.35 -16.90 17.02
N TYR A 363 -19.61 -18.09 16.50
CA TYR A 363 -20.62 -18.38 15.49
C TYR A 363 -21.60 -19.41 16.02
N ALA A 364 -22.89 -19.19 15.81
CA ALA A 364 -23.94 -20.17 16.04
C ALA A 364 -24.37 -20.83 14.73
N PHE A 365 -24.59 -22.13 14.82
CA PHE A 365 -24.98 -22.98 13.71
C PHE A 365 -26.31 -23.69 13.98
N SER A 366 -27.09 -23.86 12.92
CA SER A 366 -28.30 -24.70 12.90
C SER A 366 -27.98 -26.19 12.89
N SER A 367 -29.00 -27.04 12.91
CA SER A 367 -28.86 -28.50 12.76
C SER A 367 -28.28 -28.93 11.40
N GLU A 368 -28.38 -28.06 10.39
CA GLU A 368 -27.85 -28.28 9.04
C GLU A 368 -26.43 -27.70 8.87
N ASP A 369 -25.76 -27.32 9.97
CA ASP A 369 -24.43 -26.68 9.98
C ASP A 369 -24.39 -25.35 9.16
N HIS A 370 -25.54 -24.66 9.02
CA HIS A 370 -25.61 -23.29 8.48
C HIS A 370 -25.38 -22.24 9.57
N GLU A 371 -24.62 -21.20 9.26
CA GLU A 371 -24.39 -20.05 10.14
C GLU A 371 -25.68 -19.24 10.29
N VAL A 372 -26.15 -19.09 11.53
CA VAL A 372 -27.42 -18.41 11.83
C VAL A 372 -27.23 -17.14 12.65
N ALA A 373 -26.08 -17.00 13.33
CA ALA A 373 -25.70 -15.79 14.04
C ALA A 373 -24.19 -15.78 14.33
N PHE A 374 -23.64 -14.58 14.56
CA PHE A 374 -22.29 -14.42 15.09
C PHE A 374 -22.23 -13.32 16.16
N GLY A 375 -21.13 -13.30 16.90
CA GLY A 375 -20.75 -12.25 17.86
C GLY A 375 -19.23 -12.17 17.95
N GLN A 376 -18.69 -10.99 18.23
CA GLN A 376 -17.24 -10.77 18.25
C GLN A 376 -16.79 -9.89 19.41
N SER A 377 -15.52 -10.00 19.79
CA SER A 377 -14.87 -9.06 20.70
C SER A 377 -14.75 -7.68 20.06
N THR A 378 -15.04 -6.63 20.81
CA THR A 378 -14.92 -5.22 20.38
C THR A 378 -13.47 -4.83 20.10
N ASP A 379 -13.26 -3.73 19.36
CA ASP A 379 -11.93 -3.20 19.02
C ASP A 379 -11.04 -2.90 20.25
N ALA A 380 -11.65 -2.69 21.42
CA ALA A 380 -10.96 -2.50 22.70
C ALA A 380 -10.36 -3.79 23.30
N ASN A 381 -10.74 -4.98 22.78
CA ASN A 381 -10.35 -6.30 23.30
C ASN A 381 -9.40 -7.05 22.35
N LEU A 382 -8.67 -6.32 21.51
CA LEU A 382 -7.60 -6.86 20.68
C LEU A 382 -6.41 -7.27 21.55
N PHE A 383 -5.80 -8.40 21.22
CA PHE A 383 -4.58 -8.87 21.88
C PHE A 383 -3.54 -9.32 20.85
N THR A 384 -2.27 -9.22 21.22
CA THR A 384 -1.15 -9.60 20.35
C THR A 384 -0.62 -10.95 20.79
N ILE A 385 -0.56 -11.90 19.86
CA ILE A 385 0.12 -13.17 20.09
C ILE A 385 1.54 -13.04 19.55
N GLN A 386 2.52 -13.44 20.34
CA GLN A 386 3.90 -13.65 19.93
C GLN A 386 4.12 -15.15 19.69
N ALA A 387 4.42 -15.53 18.45
CA ALA A 387 4.80 -16.89 18.12
C ALA A 387 6.12 -17.26 18.81
N ILE A 388 6.21 -18.50 19.30
CA ILE A 388 7.50 -19.07 19.67
C ILE A 388 8.19 -19.45 18.37
N THR A 389 9.15 -18.63 17.93
CA THR A 389 10.07 -19.00 16.85
C THR A 389 10.74 -20.31 17.24
N GLY A 390 10.59 -21.35 16.41
CA GLY A 390 11.04 -22.72 16.68
C GLY A 390 12.57 -22.93 16.75
N ARG A 391 13.32 -22.08 17.46
CA ARG A 391 14.65 -22.45 17.96
C ARG A 391 14.46 -23.29 19.22
N HIS A 392 14.32 -24.59 19.02
CA HIS A 392 14.36 -25.54 20.13
C HIS A 392 15.78 -25.56 20.70
N ALA A 393 15.93 -25.59 22.03
CA ALA A 393 17.23 -25.72 22.69
C ALA A 393 18.02 -26.94 22.17
N SER A 394 17.34 -27.99 21.73
CA SER A 394 17.96 -29.16 21.08
C SER A 394 18.67 -28.82 19.76
N ILE A 395 18.13 -27.91 18.95
CA ILE A 395 18.74 -27.47 17.69
C ILE A 395 20.00 -26.64 17.98
N ASP A 396 19.95 -25.75 18.97
CA ASP A 396 21.11 -24.96 19.37
C ASP A 396 22.22 -25.85 19.98
N ILE A 397 21.83 -26.86 20.77
CA ILE A 397 22.77 -27.88 21.29
C ILE A 397 23.36 -28.71 20.15
N CYS A 398 22.55 -29.18 19.20
CA CYS A 398 23.04 -29.93 18.05
C CYS A 398 24.02 -29.09 17.21
N ALA A 399 23.67 -27.83 16.93
CA ALA A 399 24.55 -26.92 16.20
C ALA A 399 25.89 -26.70 16.92
N GLY A 400 25.87 -26.57 18.25
CA GLY A 400 27.08 -26.50 19.07
C GLY A 400 27.94 -27.77 19.00
N VAL A 401 27.30 -28.95 19.12
CA VAL A 401 27.99 -30.25 19.06
C VAL A 401 28.61 -30.50 17.68
N PHE A 402 27.87 -30.24 16.59
CA PHE A 402 28.39 -30.41 15.23
C PHE A 402 29.54 -29.45 14.94
N SER A 403 29.47 -28.20 15.43
CA SER A 403 30.55 -27.23 15.27
C SER A 403 31.82 -27.66 16.02
N ALA A 404 31.68 -28.13 17.26
CA ALA A 404 32.80 -28.63 18.05
C ALA A 404 33.44 -29.87 17.42
N PHE A 405 32.63 -30.80 16.93
CA PHE A 405 33.12 -32.02 16.26
C PHE A 405 33.95 -31.70 15.01
N CYS A 406 33.51 -30.74 14.18
CA CYS A 406 34.25 -30.30 12.99
C CYS A 406 35.61 -29.69 13.35
N VAL A 407 35.69 -28.89 14.42
CA VAL A 407 36.95 -28.30 14.87
C VAL A 407 37.90 -29.36 15.43
N VAL A 408 37.38 -30.26 16.27
CA VAL A 408 38.18 -31.33 16.87
C VAL A 408 38.74 -32.28 15.81
N THR A 409 37.93 -32.67 14.82
CA THR A 409 38.39 -33.53 13.71
C THR A 409 39.48 -32.87 12.87
N LEU A 410 39.38 -31.56 12.60
CA LEU A 410 40.45 -30.79 11.96
C LEU A 410 41.75 -30.81 12.78
N PHE A 411 41.68 -30.55 14.09
CA PHE A 411 42.86 -30.59 14.96
C PHE A 411 43.51 -31.97 15.02
N VAL A 412 42.69 -33.04 15.11
CA VAL A 412 43.18 -34.42 15.08
C VAL A 412 43.87 -34.72 13.75
N PHE A 413 43.31 -34.27 12.63
CA PHE A 413 43.91 -34.46 11.31
C PHE A 413 45.27 -33.74 11.20
N PHE A 414 45.36 -32.48 11.65
CA PHE A 414 46.62 -31.74 11.70
C PHE A 414 47.66 -32.42 12.59
N PHE A 415 47.24 -32.96 13.74
CA PHE A 415 48.15 -33.66 14.66
C PHE A 415 48.69 -34.98 14.07
N LEU A 416 47.81 -35.75 13.41
CA LEU A 416 48.19 -36.98 12.71
C LEU A 416 49.11 -36.69 11.51
N GLU A 417 48.86 -35.62 10.75
CA GLU A 417 49.73 -35.21 9.64
C GLU A 417 51.12 -34.81 10.15
N LYS A 418 51.18 -34.05 11.26
CA LYS A 418 52.45 -33.64 11.88
C LYS A 418 53.25 -34.84 12.39
N ARG A 419 52.58 -35.90 12.88
CA ARG A 419 53.22 -37.16 13.30
C ARG A 419 53.68 -38.05 12.14
N LYS A 420 53.15 -37.90 10.93
CA LYS A 420 53.65 -38.61 9.74
C LYS A 420 54.91 -37.99 9.13
N LYS A 421 55.20 -36.73 9.46
CA LYS A 421 56.36 -35.97 8.95
C LYS A 421 57.56 -35.95 9.92
N ALA A 422 57.40 -36.52 11.12
CA ALA A 422 58.45 -36.77 12.10
C ALA A 422 58.74 -38.28 12.14
#